data_AF-A0A2N3AWU7-F1
#
_entry.id   AF-A0A2N3AWU7-F1
#
_cell.length_a   1.000
_cell.length_b   1.000
_cell.length_c   1.000
_cell.angle_alpha   90.00
_cell.angle_beta   90.00
_cell.angle_gamma   90.00
#
_symmetry.space_group_name_H-M   'P 1'
#
loop_
_entity.id
_entity.type
_entity.pdbx_description
1 polymer ?
#
loop_
_entity_poly.entity_id
_entity_poly.type
_entity_poly.pdbx_seq_one_letter_code
_entity_poly.pdbx_strand_id
1 'polypeptide(L)'
;MQVGRTALSFVLAISLAACGGEGSSPTPPISGGGPTPTPTPSACSLRAQQDFADQVLNEWYLFPDLLATVNQASVTSLQAYLDARVAPARAQNRDRGFTFATSIAEENALINSGSSAGFGIRLAFDTDARRVFVMEAFEGANGLAAGLDRGSEITAIGTSSANLQTVSSLMASGGPQAVIDALGPTTAGVARVLRFVQPGGATIESNIVKTDFALDPVSDRYGLLILNDGGKQVGYINLRTFIIADAATQLRQAYGQLAAQGITELIIDLRYNGGGLVSVADTMGDLMGAGRVGQIWSRTVLRPSKSSQNETRTFRSEANAIAPTRIAFIATGATASASELVANSMIPYVGNGLALIGANTTGKPVGQFGFDLAACDLRVRAVTFQTVNAADQGEYFTGLASVFPNTCRARDDISRPLGDPAEASIATALDFLAGRSCAAPITGGTINIAGGVDQSQRSRAGLDLPERVMVQPDQPNAAQFEIPGLF
;
A
#
# COMPACT_ATOMS: atom_id res chain seq x y z
N MET A 1 28.82 5.29 -59.69
CA MET A 1 28.45 6.71 -59.50
C MET A 1 26.94 6.77 -59.38
N GLN A 2 26.45 6.88 -58.14
CA GLN A 2 25.84 8.08 -57.53
C GLN A 2 24.37 8.26 -57.95
N VAL A 3 23.41 8.04 -57.02
CA VAL A 3 22.66 9.06 -56.22
C VAL A 3 21.61 9.78 -57.09
N GLY A 4 20.34 10.01 -56.73
CA GLY A 4 19.53 9.93 -55.48
C GLY A 4 18.02 9.94 -55.86
N ARG A 5 17.08 9.46 -55.04
CA ARG A 5 16.46 10.02 -53.83
C ARG A 5 15.71 11.37 -54.00
N THR A 6 14.37 11.30 -53.96
CA THR A 6 13.40 12.27 -53.38
C THR A 6 12.12 11.45 -53.09
N ALA A 7 11.77 11.09 -51.84
CA ALA A 7 11.25 11.87 -50.69
C ALA A 7 9.75 12.22 -50.81
N LEU A 8 8.90 11.57 -49.99
CA LEU A 8 7.65 12.14 -49.49
C LEU A 8 7.39 11.68 -48.03
N SER A 9 7.63 12.62 -47.13
CA SER A 9 6.99 12.93 -45.84
C SER A 9 6.49 11.80 -44.90
N PHE A 10 7.19 11.69 -43.77
CA PHE A 10 6.74 11.03 -42.54
C PHE A 10 5.78 11.94 -41.75
N VAL A 11 4.68 11.38 -41.22
CA VAL A 11 3.95 11.91 -40.06
C VAL A 11 4.45 11.15 -38.83
N LEU A 12 4.96 11.91 -37.87
CA LEU A 12 5.58 11.46 -36.63
C LEU A 12 4.49 11.24 -35.57
N ALA A 13 4.29 10.01 -35.10
CA ALA A 13 3.55 9.74 -33.87
C ALA A 13 4.56 9.52 -32.74
N ILE A 14 4.58 10.46 -31.79
CA ILE A 14 5.48 10.51 -30.64
C ILE A 14 4.98 9.50 -29.60
N SER A 15 5.69 8.39 -29.45
CA SER A 15 5.62 7.54 -28.27
C SER A 15 6.53 8.13 -27.19
N LEU A 16 5.95 8.59 -26.07
CA LEU A 16 6.71 8.96 -24.88
C LEU A 16 7.35 7.69 -24.30
N ALA A 17 8.65 7.56 -24.53
CA ALA A 17 9.53 6.66 -23.82
C ALA A 17 9.98 7.36 -22.52
N ALA A 18 9.71 6.75 -21.37
CA ALA A 18 10.48 7.00 -20.15
C ALA A 18 11.55 5.90 -20.05
N CYS A 19 12.81 6.31 -20.17
CA CYS A 19 14.01 5.48 -20.15
C CYS A 19 14.30 4.88 -18.76
N GLY A 20 14.87 3.66 -18.73
CA GLY A 20 15.34 3.08 -17.46
C GLY A 20 16.01 1.69 -17.40
N GLY A 21 16.62 1.15 -18.46
CA GLY A 21 17.79 0.23 -18.34
C GLY A 21 17.59 -1.30 -18.20
N GLU A 22 17.57 -1.98 -19.36
CA GLU A 22 18.17 -3.27 -19.77
C GLU A 22 18.40 -4.45 -18.81
N GLY A 23 17.69 -5.55 -19.10
CA GLY A 23 18.06 -6.95 -18.82
C GLY A 23 17.35 -7.87 -19.81
N SER A 24 18.08 -8.35 -20.83
CA SER A 24 17.56 -9.08 -22.00
C SER A 24 16.82 -10.37 -21.64
N SER A 25 15.55 -10.48 -22.07
CA SER A 25 14.82 -11.75 -22.17
C SER A 25 14.14 -11.83 -23.55
N PRO A 26 14.06 -13.02 -24.17
CA PRO A 26 13.71 -13.17 -25.58
C PRO A 26 12.23 -12.88 -25.81
N THR A 27 11.96 -11.97 -26.75
CA THR A 27 10.62 -11.71 -27.28
C THR A 27 10.07 -12.94 -28.03
N PRO A 28 8.84 -13.39 -27.78
CA PRO A 28 8.14 -14.32 -28.67
C PRO A 28 7.73 -13.62 -29.98
N PRO A 29 7.47 -14.35 -31.07
CA PRO A 29 7.32 -13.77 -32.40
C PRO A 29 6.05 -12.91 -32.51
N ILE A 30 6.22 -11.70 -33.06
CA ILE A 30 5.15 -10.78 -33.45
C ILE A 30 4.60 -11.25 -34.80
N SER A 31 3.33 -11.65 -34.86
CA SER A 31 2.59 -11.79 -36.11
C SER A 31 1.91 -10.46 -36.48
N GLY A 32 1.98 -10.12 -37.77
CA GLY A 32 1.64 -8.81 -38.31
C GLY A 32 0.18 -8.39 -38.17
N GLY A 33 -0.02 -7.07 -38.12
CA GLY A 33 -1.29 -6.41 -37.87
C GLY A 33 -2.34 -6.58 -38.97
N GLY A 34 -3.56 -6.86 -38.52
CA GLY A 34 -4.81 -6.58 -39.20
C GLY A 34 -5.71 -5.73 -38.29
N PRO A 35 -6.79 -5.12 -38.81
CA PRO A 35 -7.68 -4.27 -38.03
C PRO A 35 -8.25 -5.06 -36.85
N THR A 36 -8.15 -4.50 -35.64
CA THR A 36 -8.64 -5.12 -34.41
C THR A 36 -10.14 -5.39 -34.54
N PRO A 37 -10.59 -6.65 -34.63
CA PRO A 37 -12.02 -6.93 -34.65
C PRO A 37 -12.61 -6.59 -33.29
N THR A 38 -13.80 -5.99 -33.29
CA THR A 38 -14.64 -5.89 -32.08
C THR A 38 -14.70 -7.28 -31.42
N PRO A 39 -14.39 -7.42 -30.12
CA PRO A 39 -14.31 -8.73 -29.49
C PRO A 39 -15.64 -9.47 -29.62
N THR A 40 -15.59 -10.70 -30.12
CA THR A 40 -16.74 -11.60 -30.09
C THR A 40 -17.10 -11.88 -28.61
N PRO A 41 -18.39 -11.88 -28.21
CA PRO A 41 -18.82 -12.07 -26.81
C PRO A 41 -18.24 -13.30 -26.09
N SER A 42 -17.77 -14.31 -26.82
CA SER A 42 -17.13 -15.51 -26.27
C SER A 42 -15.72 -15.28 -25.69
N ALA A 43 -14.96 -14.32 -26.21
CA ALA A 43 -13.55 -14.11 -25.86
C ALA A 43 -13.36 -13.58 -24.42
N CYS A 44 -14.38 -12.90 -23.88
CA CYS A 44 -14.37 -12.37 -22.51
C CYS A 44 -15.39 -13.03 -21.59
N SER A 45 -15.89 -14.21 -21.98
CA SER A 45 -16.70 -15.03 -21.08
C SER A 45 -15.94 -15.31 -19.77
N LEU A 46 -16.67 -15.46 -18.66
CA LEU A 46 -16.07 -15.83 -17.37
C LEU A 46 -15.17 -17.06 -17.52
N ARG A 47 -15.60 -18.03 -18.33
CA ARG A 47 -14.82 -19.24 -18.60
C ARG A 47 -13.47 -18.93 -19.26
N ALA A 48 -13.44 -18.08 -20.29
CA ALA A 48 -12.20 -17.69 -20.95
C ALA A 48 -11.24 -16.96 -20.00
N GLN A 49 -11.77 -16.10 -19.13
CA GLN A 49 -10.98 -15.41 -18.10
C GLN A 49 -10.43 -16.37 -17.04
N GLN A 50 -11.21 -17.37 -16.63
CA GLN A 50 -10.78 -18.42 -15.71
C GLN A 50 -9.71 -19.33 -16.34
N ASP A 51 -9.84 -19.67 -17.61
CA ASP A 51 -8.84 -20.47 -18.34
C ASP A 51 -7.52 -19.68 -18.49
N PHE A 52 -7.59 -18.37 -18.74
CA PHE A 52 -6.42 -17.49 -18.71
C PHE A 52 -5.75 -17.45 -17.33
N ALA A 53 -6.54 -17.23 -16.26
CA ALA A 53 -6.04 -17.23 -14.90
C ALA A 53 -5.42 -18.58 -14.49
N ASP A 54 -6.00 -19.70 -14.93
CA ASP A 54 -5.45 -21.04 -14.70
C ASP A 54 -4.06 -21.20 -15.31
N GLN A 55 -3.87 -20.76 -16.55
CA GLN A 55 -2.57 -20.79 -17.22
C GLN A 55 -1.53 -19.95 -16.48
N VAL A 56 -1.92 -18.73 -16.07
CA VAL A 56 -1.04 -17.84 -15.29
C VAL A 56 -0.59 -18.52 -13.99
N LEU A 57 -1.54 -19.05 -13.20
CA LEU A 57 -1.21 -19.65 -11.91
C LEU A 57 -0.34 -20.90 -12.05
N ASN A 58 -0.69 -21.81 -12.96
CA ASN A 58 0.08 -23.06 -13.13
C ASN A 58 1.51 -22.80 -13.62
N GLU A 59 1.73 -21.74 -14.41
CA GLU A 59 3.05 -21.42 -14.94
C GLU A 59 3.91 -20.63 -13.94
N TRP A 60 3.33 -19.61 -13.31
CA TRP A 60 4.08 -18.56 -12.61
C TRP A 60 3.92 -18.51 -11.09
N TYR A 61 2.88 -19.12 -10.53
CA TYR A 61 2.60 -18.96 -9.10
C TYR A 61 3.75 -19.47 -8.24
N LEU A 62 4.16 -18.65 -7.26
CA LEU A 62 5.35 -18.89 -6.44
C LEU A 62 5.29 -20.23 -5.68
N PHE A 63 4.10 -20.63 -5.25
CA PHE A 63 3.86 -21.84 -4.46
C PHE A 63 3.08 -22.89 -5.28
N PRO A 64 3.69 -23.52 -6.30
CA PRO A 64 2.98 -24.41 -7.23
C PRO A 64 2.32 -25.60 -6.51
N ASP A 65 2.95 -26.11 -5.44
CA ASP A 65 2.43 -27.24 -4.65
C ASP A 65 1.22 -26.86 -3.77
N LEU A 66 0.89 -25.57 -3.69
CA LEU A 66 -0.23 -25.04 -2.92
C LEU A 66 -1.39 -24.55 -3.81
N LEU A 67 -1.43 -24.97 -5.08
CA LEU A 67 -2.57 -24.74 -5.96
C LEU A 67 -3.59 -25.87 -5.84
N ALA A 68 -4.85 -25.51 -5.55
CA ALA A 68 -5.96 -26.44 -5.56
C ALA A 68 -6.47 -26.70 -6.98
N THR A 69 -6.97 -27.92 -7.22
CA THR A 69 -7.81 -28.21 -8.39
C THR A 69 -9.22 -27.68 -8.14
N VAL A 70 -9.72 -26.83 -9.02
CA VAL A 70 -11.04 -26.19 -8.87
C VAL A 70 -11.88 -26.46 -10.11
N ASN A 71 -13.13 -26.92 -9.89
CA ASN A 71 -14.12 -26.98 -10.96
C ASN A 71 -14.58 -25.55 -11.29
N GLN A 72 -14.18 -25.02 -12.43
CA GLN A 72 -14.54 -23.67 -12.87
C GLN A 72 -16.07 -23.42 -12.96
N ALA A 73 -16.87 -24.46 -13.15
CA ALA A 73 -18.33 -24.35 -13.18
C ALA A 73 -18.96 -24.15 -11.79
N SER A 74 -18.23 -24.37 -10.69
CA SER A 74 -18.74 -24.21 -9.31
C SER A 74 -18.52 -22.83 -8.72
N VAL A 75 -17.97 -21.88 -9.47
CA VAL A 75 -17.66 -20.51 -9.02
C VAL A 75 -18.26 -19.48 -9.98
N THR A 76 -18.78 -18.39 -9.44
CA THR A 76 -19.61 -17.41 -10.18
C THR A 76 -18.86 -16.14 -10.59
N SER A 77 -17.61 -15.97 -10.15
CA SER A 77 -16.75 -14.84 -10.54
C SER A 77 -15.31 -15.29 -10.74
N LEU A 78 -14.52 -14.46 -11.43
CA LEU A 78 -13.09 -14.71 -11.62
C LEU A 78 -12.32 -14.64 -10.29
N GLN A 79 -12.64 -13.66 -9.44
CA GLN A 79 -11.98 -13.53 -8.15
C GLN A 79 -12.25 -14.75 -7.25
N ALA A 80 -13.50 -15.25 -7.22
CA ALA A 80 -13.82 -16.47 -6.48
C ALA A 80 -13.07 -17.69 -7.01
N TYR A 81 -12.81 -17.75 -8.33
CA TYR A 81 -11.96 -18.79 -8.92
C TYR A 81 -10.50 -18.68 -8.44
N LEU A 82 -9.90 -17.48 -8.53
CA LEU A 82 -8.54 -17.23 -8.04
C LEU A 82 -8.41 -17.60 -6.56
N ASP A 83 -9.34 -17.14 -5.73
CA ASP A 83 -9.39 -17.43 -4.29
C ASP A 83 -9.46 -18.93 -4.00
N ALA A 84 -10.30 -19.67 -4.73
CA ALA A 84 -10.41 -21.12 -4.59
C ALA A 84 -9.12 -21.83 -5.01
N ARG A 85 -8.44 -21.35 -6.07
CA ARG A 85 -7.17 -21.91 -6.54
C ARG A 85 -6.04 -21.74 -5.54
N VAL A 86 -5.95 -20.59 -4.88
CA VAL A 86 -4.87 -20.29 -3.90
C VAL A 86 -5.26 -20.60 -2.45
N ALA A 87 -6.43 -21.18 -2.19
CA ALA A 87 -6.92 -21.48 -0.84
C ALA A 87 -5.94 -22.28 0.04
N PRO A 88 -5.19 -23.29 -0.46
CA PRO A 88 -4.17 -23.97 0.36
C PRO A 88 -3.03 -23.05 0.78
N ALA A 89 -2.56 -22.15 -0.09
CA ALA A 89 -1.55 -21.15 0.25
C ALA A 89 -2.07 -20.12 1.25
N ARG A 90 -3.35 -19.73 1.13
CA ARG A 90 -4.05 -18.87 2.08
C ARG A 90 -4.10 -19.47 3.47
N ALA A 91 -4.43 -20.75 3.59
CA ALA A 91 -4.45 -21.48 4.86
C ALA A 91 -3.08 -21.52 5.57
N GLN A 92 -1.99 -21.30 4.82
CA GLN A 92 -0.62 -21.22 5.34
C GLN A 92 -0.09 -19.78 5.45
N ASN A 93 -0.98 -18.77 5.36
CA ASN A 93 -0.65 -17.34 5.36
C ASN A 93 0.27 -16.87 4.22
N ARG A 94 0.46 -17.68 3.17
CA ARG A 94 1.34 -17.38 2.04
C ARG A 94 0.69 -16.48 0.97
N ASP A 95 -0.63 -16.62 0.78
CA ASP A 95 -1.43 -15.77 -0.10
C ASP A 95 -2.79 -15.43 0.55
N ARG A 96 -2.82 -14.34 1.33
CA ARG A 96 -4.00 -13.91 2.09
C ARG A 96 -4.91 -12.96 1.30
N GLY A 97 -5.08 -13.23 0.01
CA GLY A 97 -5.78 -12.35 -0.93
C GLY A 97 -4.82 -11.44 -1.71
N PHE A 98 -3.58 -11.89 -1.90
CA PHE A 98 -2.55 -11.17 -2.64
C PHE A 98 -2.64 -11.48 -4.15
N THR A 99 -3.17 -12.63 -4.52
CA THR A 99 -3.55 -12.93 -5.91
C THR A 99 -4.96 -12.41 -6.20
N PHE A 100 -5.10 -11.52 -7.18
CA PHE A 100 -6.38 -10.91 -7.54
C PHE A 100 -6.49 -10.55 -9.02
N ALA A 101 -7.72 -10.28 -9.46
CA ALA A 101 -8.03 -9.74 -10.78
C ALA A 101 -8.41 -8.25 -10.67
N THR A 102 -8.00 -7.45 -11.66
CA THR A 102 -8.31 -6.02 -11.71
C THR A 102 -8.40 -5.51 -13.16
N SER A 103 -8.83 -4.26 -13.34
CA SER A 103 -8.85 -3.59 -14.65
C SER A 103 -7.45 -3.11 -15.04
N ILE A 104 -7.05 -3.34 -16.29
CA ILE A 104 -5.78 -2.82 -16.83
C ILE A 104 -5.84 -1.29 -16.86
N ALA A 105 -6.94 -0.74 -17.35
CA ALA A 105 -7.14 0.71 -17.47
C ALA A 105 -7.12 1.41 -16.11
N GLU A 106 -7.88 0.91 -15.13
CA GLU A 106 -7.94 1.50 -13.79
C GLU A 106 -6.59 1.44 -13.07
N GLU A 107 -5.92 0.28 -13.10
CA GLU A 107 -4.64 0.12 -12.41
C GLU A 107 -3.54 0.96 -13.07
N ASN A 108 -3.51 1.05 -14.40
CA ASN A 108 -2.57 1.93 -15.09
C ASN A 108 -2.85 3.41 -14.78
N ALA A 109 -4.11 3.83 -14.69
CA ALA A 109 -4.46 5.19 -14.30
C ALA A 109 -4.01 5.50 -12.86
N LEU A 110 -4.21 4.57 -11.93
CA LEU A 110 -3.72 4.69 -10.56
C LEU A 110 -2.20 4.82 -10.51
N ILE A 111 -1.47 3.93 -11.19
CA ILE A 111 0.00 3.94 -11.20
C ILE A 111 0.55 5.25 -11.77
N ASN A 112 -0.04 5.74 -12.87
CA ASN A 112 0.50 6.87 -13.61
C ASN A 112 0.16 8.24 -13.00
N SER A 113 -1.01 8.37 -12.37
CA SER A 113 -1.49 9.69 -11.90
C SER A 113 -2.17 9.67 -10.52
N GLY A 114 -2.20 8.53 -9.83
CA GLY A 114 -2.94 8.39 -8.58
C GLY A 114 -4.46 8.48 -8.74
N SER A 115 -4.96 8.38 -9.98
CA SER A 115 -6.36 8.61 -10.29
C SER A 115 -7.26 7.57 -9.64
N SER A 116 -8.20 8.03 -8.83
CA SER A 116 -9.29 7.22 -8.28
C SER A 116 -10.55 8.07 -8.15
N ALA A 117 -11.71 7.51 -8.45
CA ALA A 117 -12.97 8.12 -8.06
C ALA A 117 -13.18 7.94 -6.55
N GLY A 118 -13.95 8.80 -5.88
CA GLY A 118 -14.29 8.61 -4.47
C GLY A 118 -14.61 9.90 -3.74
N PHE A 119 -14.79 9.80 -2.43
CA PHE A 119 -14.80 10.98 -1.55
C PHE A 119 -13.39 11.54 -1.35
N GLY A 120 -12.37 10.70 -1.55
CA GLY A 120 -10.98 11.05 -1.30
C GLY A 120 -10.65 11.04 0.19
N ILE A 121 -11.07 9.96 0.86
CA ILE A 121 -10.79 9.71 2.27
C ILE A 121 -10.33 8.28 2.47
N ARG A 122 -9.61 8.05 3.57
CA ARG A 122 -9.27 6.72 4.07
C ARG A 122 -10.10 6.42 5.31
N LEU A 123 -10.72 5.25 5.37
CA LEU A 123 -11.59 4.84 6.47
C LEU A 123 -11.04 3.62 7.21
N ALA A 124 -11.31 3.55 8.51
CA ALA A 124 -11.15 2.34 9.31
C ALA A 124 -12.34 2.11 10.25
N PHE A 125 -12.66 0.84 10.48
CA PHE A 125 -13.68 0.39 11.43
C PHE A 125 -13.10 0.17 12.81
N ASP A 126 -13.85 0.59 13.82
CA ASP A 126 -13.84 -0.02 15.15
C ASP A 126 -15.05 -0.95 15.21
N THR A 127 -14.84 -2.23 14.89
CA THR A 127 -15.91 -3.21 14.72
C THR A 127 -16.62 -3.51 16.04
N ASP A 128 -15.87 -3.58 17.14
CA ASP A 128 -16.41 -3.86 18.48
C ASP A 128 -17.34 -2.73 18.94
N ALA A 129 -16.93 -1.47 18.73
CA ALA A 129 -17.76 -0.31 19.05
C ALA A 129 -18.81 0.01 17.97
N ARG A 130 -18.74 -0.64 16.80
CA ARG A 130 -19.53 -0.33 15.59
C ARG A 130 -19.41 1.15 15.19
N ARG A 131 -18.18 1.62 14.99
CA ARG A 131 -17.85 2.99 14.57
C ARG A 131 -16.96 3.02 13.34
N VAL A 132 -17.01 4.12 12.58
CA VAL A 132 -16.19 4.35 11.38
C VAL A 132 -15.47 5.68 11.55
N PHE A 133 -14.16 5.67 11.34
CA PHE A 133 -13.34 6.86 11.41
C PHE A 133 -12.64 7.15 10.10
N VAL A 134 -12.51 8.44 9.81
CA VAL A 134 -11.60 8.96 8.78
C VAL A 134 -10.19 8.90 9.36
N MET A 135 -9.32 8.14 8.70
CA MET A 135 -7.91 7.98 9.06
C MET A 135 -7.05 9.02 8.33
N GLU A 136 -7.50 9.43 7.16
CA GLU A 136 -6.82 10.35 6.26
C GLU A 136 -7.86 10.98 5.32
N ALA A 137 -7.61 12.20 4.87
CA ALA A 137 -8.37 12.86 3.82
C ALA A 137 -7.40 13.53 2.84
N PHE A 138 -7.65 13.38 1.55
CA PHE A 138 -6.70 13.77 0.51
C PHE A 138 -6.94 15.20 0.02
N GLU A 139 -5.84 15.90 -0.22
CA GLU A 139 -5.83 17.26 -0.75
C GLU A 139 -6.50 17.30 -2.13
N GLY A 140 -7.31 18.33 -2.38
CA GLY A 140 -8.04 18.48 -3.64
C GLY A 140 -9.29 17.61 -3.79
N ALA A 141 -9.59 16.72 -2.83
CA ALA A 141 -10.79 15.88 -2.88
C ALA A 141 -11.99 16.47 -2.11
N ASN A 142 -13.20 16.05 -2.49
CA ASN A 142 -14.45 16.59 -1.96
C ASN A 142 -14.71 16.23 -0.49
N GLY A 143 -14.16 15.11 0.00
CA GLY A 143 -14.26 14.72 1.41
C GLY A 143 -13.61 15.76 2.32
N LEU A 144 -12.36 16.12 2.03
CA LEU A 144 -11.65 17.16 2.77
C LEU A 144 -12.33 18.53 2.65
N ALA A 145 -12.79 18.90 1.45
CA ALA A 145 -13.51 20.14 1.21
C ALA A 145 -14.84 20.23 2.00
N ALA A 146 -15.50 19.09 2.24
CA ALA A 146 -16.69 18.99 3.07
C ALA A 146 -16.40 19.01 4.59
N GLY A 147 -15.12 19.00 4.98
CA GLY A 147 -14.66 19.02 6.35
C GLY A 147 -14.36 17.64 6.94
N LEU A 148 -14.46 16.54 6.18
CA LEU A 148 -13.95 15.24 6.66
C LEU A 148 -12.44 15.30 6.73
N ASP A 149 -11.89 15.06 7.91
CA ASP A 149 -10.45 14.96 8.11
C ASP A 149 -10.13 13.88 9.14
N ARG A 150 -8.84 13.56 9.29
CA ARG A 150 -8.36 12.57 10.26
C ARG A 150 -9.01 12.75 11.63
N GLY A 151 -9.57 11.67 12.17
CA GLY A 151 -10.26 11.63 13.45
C GLY A 151 -11.77 11.90 13.38
N SER A 152 -12.30 12.33 12.23
CA SER A 152 -13.75 12.46 12.03
C SER A 152 -14.43 11.10 12.15
N GLU A 153 -15.51 11.01 12.92
CA GLU A 153 -16.35 9.82 13.00
C GLU A 153 -17.57 9.95 12.08
N ILE A 154 -17.72 9.05 11.11
CA ILE A 154 -18.95 8.98 10.32
C ILE A 154 -20.01 8.27 11.15
N THR A 155 -21.13 8.94 11.41
CA THR A 155 -22.20 8.47 12.29
C THR A 155 -23.47 8.08 11.54
N ALA A 156 -23.73 8.64 10.37
CA ALA A 156 -24.85 8.25 9.51
C ALA A 156 -24.57 8.50 8.03
N ILE A 157 -25.20 7.68 7.19
CA ILE A 157 -25.04 7.68 5.73
C ILE A 157 -26.43 7.59 5.09
N GLY A 158 -26.66 8.37 4.03
CA GLY A 158 -27.90 8.35 3.27
C GLY A 158 -27.69 8.88 1.86
N THR A 159 -28.72 8.76 1.02
CA THR A 159 -28.76 9.44 -0.28
C THR A 159 -29.41 10.84 -0.18
N SER A 160 -30.03 11.14 0.96
CA SER A 160 -30.58 12.45 1.34
C SER A 160 -30.61 12.58 2.87
N SER A 161 -30.79 13.78 3.40
CA SER A 161 -30.98 14.00 4.85
C SER A 161 -32.19 13.25 5.41
N ALA A 162 -33.22 12.98 4.59
CA ALA A 162 -34.45 12.32 5.01
C ALA A 162 -34.31 10.80 5.23
N ASN A 163 -33.23 10.18 4.74
CA ASN A 163 -33.06 8.71 4.79
C ASN A 163 -31.73 8.27 5.40
N LEU A 164 -31.15 9.10 6.27
CA LEU A 164 -29.92 8.75 6.99
C LEU A 164 -30.10 7.49 7.83
N GLN A 165 -29.25 6.51 7.58
CA GLN A 165 -29.10 5.32 8.40
C GLN A 165 -27.85 5.48 9.27
N THR A 166 -27.95 5.13 10.55
CA THR A 166 -26.78 5.23 11.43
C THR A 166 -25.75 4.17 11.05
N VAL A 167 -24.48 4.51 11.17
CA VAL A 167 -23.37 3.56 10.96
C VAL A 167 -23.48 2.37 11.92
N SER A 168 -23.90 2.61 13.17
CA SER A 168 -24.15 1.55 14.15
C SER A 168 -25.27 0.59 13.73
N SER A 169 -26.38 1.10 13.18
CA SER A 169 -27.48 0.26 12.69
C SER A 169 -27.09 -0.54 11.45
N LEU A 170 -26.36 0.07 10.51
CA LEU A 170 -25.85 -0.62 9.31
C LEU A 170 -24.93 -1.79 9.70
N MET A 171 -23.96 -1.54 10.60
CA MET A 171 -23.10 -2.60 11.11
C MET A 171 -23.86 -3.68 11.88
N ALA A 172 -24.91 -3.33 12.63
CA ALA A 172 -25.72 -4.31 13.33
C ALA A 172 -26.52 -5.22 12.36
N SER A 173 -26.98 -4.68 11.22
CA SER A 173 -27.81 -5.44 10.28
C SER A 173 -27.03 -6.25 9.26
N GLY A 174 -25.87 -5.76 8.82
CA GLY A 174 -25.10 -6.39 7.74
C GLY A 174 -23.58 -6.21 7.84
N GLY A 175 -23.08 -5.88 9.03
CA GLY A 175 -21.66 -5.73 9.28
C GLY A 175 -20.99 -4.58 8.51
N PRO A 176 -19.66 -4.61 8.38
CA PRO A 176 -18.87 -3.65 7.60
C PRO A 176 -19.40 -3.41 6.18
N GLN A 177 -19.80 -4.47 5.47
CA GLN A 177 -20.24 -4.36 4.08
C GLN A 177 -21.53 -3.54 3.93
N ALA A 178 -22.46 -3.58 4.89
CA ALA A 178 -23.65 -2.71 4.85
C ALA A 178 -23.30 -1.22 4.92
N VAL A 179 -22.22 -0.84 5.61
CA VAL A 179 -21.72 0.54 5.61
C VAL A 179 -21.15 0.90 4.24
N ILE A 180 -20.35 0.00 3.65
CA ILE A 180 -19.75 0.15 2.32
C ILE A 180 -20.84 0.31 1.25
N ASP A 181 -21.88 -0.53 1.29
CA ASP A 181 -23.03 -0.45 0.39
C ASP A 181 -23.77 0.89 0.55
N ALA A 182 -23.91 1.38 1.80
CA ALA A 182 -24.50 2.69 2.08
C ALA A 182 -23.64 3.85 1.53
N LEU A 183 -22.30 3.77 1.61
CA LEU A 183 -21.37 4.72 0.97
C LEU A 183 -21.49 4.71 -0.57
N GLY A 184 -22.00 3.62 -1.13
CA GLY A 184 -22.23 3.46 -2.57
C GLY A 184 -20.95 3.19 -3.37
N PRO A 185 -21.10 2.90 -4.67
CA PRO A 185 -19.96 2.59 -5.54
C PRO A 185 -19.00 3.78 -5.66
N THR A 186 -17.74 3.48 -5.89
CA THR A 186 -16.65 4.44 -6.07
C THR A 186 -16.65 4.93 -7.52
N THR A 187 -17.69 5.66 -7.90
CA THR A 187 -17.92 6.17 -9.25
C THR A 187 -18.15 7.68 -9.19
N ALA A 188 -17.47 8.44 -10.05
CA ALA A 188 -17.65 9.88 -10.13
C ALA A 188 -19.12 10.26 -10.38
N GLY A 189 -19.61 11.29 -9.70
CA GLY A 189 -21.00 11.76 -9.75
C GLY A 189 -21.93 11.10 -8.72
N VAL A 190 -21.54 9.98 -8.10
CA VAL A 190 -22.32 9.38 -6.99
C VAL A 190 -22.24 10.30 -5.77
N ALA A 191 -23.39 10.73 -5.25
CA ALA A 191 -23.47 11.57 -4.06
C ALA A 191 -24.00 10.80 -2.84
N ARG A 192 -23.50 11.15 -1.65
CA ARG A 192 -24.05 10.70 -0.36
C ARG A 192 -24.13 11.85 0.62
N VAL A 193 -25.19 11.87 1.42
CA VAL A 193 -25.27 12.70 2.62
C VAL A 193 -24.61 11.94 3.75
N LEU A 194 -23.53 12.51 4.28
CA LEU A 194 -22.80 11.97 5.43
C LEU A 194 -23.02 12.87 6.63
N ARG A 195 -23.36 12.27 7.77
CA ARG A 195 -23.33 12.92 9.09
C ARG A 195 -22.11 12.45 9.85
N PHE A 196 -21.28 13.37 10.32
CA PHE A 196 -20.03 13.04 11.00
C PHE A 196 -19.73 13.99 12.16
N VAL A 197 -18.98 13.48 13.13
CA VAL A 197 -18.54 14.20 14.32
C VAL A 197 -17.04 14.45 14.21
N GLN A 198 -16.63 15.72 14.32
CA GLN A 198 -15.22 16.12 14.35
C GLN A 198 -14.57 15.74 15.68
N PRO A 199 -13.22 15.62 15.75
CA PRO A 199 -12.50 15.43 17.02
C PRO A 199 -12.86 16.44 18.12
N GLY A 200 -13.26 17.67 17.75
CA GLY A 200 -13.75 18.70 18.67
C GLY A 200 -15.23 18.61 19.09
N GLY A 201 -15.95 17.57 18.65
CA GLY A 201 -17.36 17.32 18.99
C GLY A 201 -18.40 17.99 18.07
N ALA A 202 -17.98 18.85 17.14
CA ALA A 202 -18.88 19.45 16.18
C ALA A 202 -19.50 18.38 15.26
N THR A 203 -20.83 18.38 15.15
CA THR A 203 -21.56 17.49 14.22
C THR A 203 -21.84 18.25 12.93
N ILE A 204 -21.43 17.67 11.80
CA ILE A 204 -21.62 18.20 10.46
C ILE A 204 -22.45 17.19 9.67
N GLU A 205 -23.37 17.71 8.85
CA GLU A 205 -24.06 16.94 7.83
C GLU A 205 -23.77 17.60 6.48
N SER A 206 -23.26 16.82 5.52
CA SER A 206 -22.87 17.35 4.22
C SER A 206 -23.24 16.37 3.11
N ASN A 207 -23.73 16.91 1.99
CA ASN A 207 -23.89 16.16 0.75
C ASN A 207 -22.57 16.20 -0.02
N ILE A 208 -21.90 15.06 -0.12
CA ILE A 208 -20.59 14.94 -0.74
C ILE A 208 -20.73 14.15 -2.04
N VAL A 209 -20.27 14.74 -3.14
CA VAL A 209 -20.25 14.10 -4.45
C VAL A 209 -18.88 13.43 -4.64
N LYS A 210 -18.87 12.17 -5.04
CA LYS A 210 -17.64 11.48 -5.44
C LYS A 210 -17.13 12.04 -6.75
N THR A 211 -15.82 12.26 -6.84
CA THR A 211 -15.15 12.73 -8.06
C THR A 211 -13.87 11.95 -8.26
N ASP A 212 -13.33 11.99 -9.48
CA ASP A 212 -11.93 11.61 -9.69
C ASP A 212 -11.04 12.59 -8.94
N PHE A 213 -10.06 12.06 -8.22
CA PHE A 213 -8.98 12.81 -7.59
C PHE A 213 -7.65 12.09 -7.87
N ALA A 214 -6.57 12.87 -7.90
CA ALA A 214 -5.22 12.34 -7.95
C ALA A 214 -4.72 12.20 -6.50
N LEU A 215 -4.49 10.97 -6.06
CA LEU A 215 -3.88 10.74 -4.75
C LEU A 215 -2.41 11.14 -4.80
N ASP A 216 -2.04 12.15 -4.02
CA ASP A 216 -0.65 12.55 -3.86
C ASP A 216 0.08 11.59 -2.89
N PRO A 217 1.16 10.89 -3.28
CA PRO A 217 1.81 9.90 -2.42
C PRO A 217 2.57 10.50 -1.23
N VAL A 218 3.11 11.72 -1.35
CA VAL A 218 3.79 12.46 -0.26
C VAL A 218 3.05 13.76 0.00
N SER A 219 2.05 13.71 0.89
CA SER A 219 1.17 14.83 1.25
C SER A 219 1.90 16.17 1.47
N ASP A 220 1.39 17.24 0.88
CA ASP A 220 1.82 18.62 1.18
C ASP A 220 1.60 19.04 2.66
N ARG A 221 0.69 18.37 3.40
CA ARG A 221 0.34 18.73 4.77
C ARG A 221 1.28 18.12 5.81
N TYR A 222 1.78 16.91 5.56
CA TYR A 222 2.57 16.13 6.52
C TYR A 222 3.52 15.10 5.90
N GLY A 223 3.60 15.01 4.57
CA GLY A 223 4.44 14.02 3.86
C GLY A 223 5.92 14.15 4.17
N LEU A 224 6.39 15.38 4.44
CA LEU A 224 7.75 15.66 4.91
C LEU A 224 7.73 16.72 6.02
N LEU A 225 8.30 16.40 7.17
CA LEU A 225 8.53 17.36 8.26
C LEU A 225 9.93 17.19 8.84
N ILE A 226 10.43 18.23 9.49
CA ILE A 226 11.66 18.19 10.27
C ILE A 226 11.31 18.52 11.71
N LEU A 227 11.32 17.49 12.55
CA LEU A 227 10.90 17.56 13.94
C LEU A 227 12.12 17.92 14.81
N ASN A 228 11.91 18.81 15.76
CA ASN A 228 12.92 19.16 16.76
C ASN A 228 12.64 18.38 18.06
N ASP A 229 13.49 17.41 18.38
CA ASP A 229 13.43 16.64 19.62
C ASP A 229 14.61 17.03 20.52
N GLY A 230 14.37 17.95 21.45
CA GLY A 230 15.38 18.38 22.43
C GLY A 230 16.64 19.01 21.81
N GLY A 231 16.52 19.68 20.66
CA GLY A 231 17.64 20.28 19.92
C GLY A 231 18.21 19.39 18.81
N LYS A 232 17.72 18.16 18.67
CA LYS A 232 18.07 17.24 17.59
C LYS A 232 17.04 17.29 16.47
N GLN A 233 17.48 17.41 15.24
CA GLN A 233 16.60 17.37 14.07
C GLN A 233 16.37 15.94 13.60
N VAL A 234 15.10 15.57 13.45
CA VAL A 234 14.64 14.26 12.96
C VAL A 234 13.81 14.47 11.71
N GLY A 235 14.13 13.74 10.64
CA GLY A 235 13.32 13.75 9.42
C GLY A 235 12.09 12.85 9.59
N TYR A 236 10.90 13.38 9.34
CA TYR A 236 9.67 12.61 9.28
C TYR A 236 9.23 12.52 7.81
N ILE A 237 9.05 11.29 7.31
CA ILE A 237 8.48 11.03 5.99
C ILE A 237 7.23 10.19 6.18
N ASN A 238 6.09 10.70 5.74
CA ASN A 238 4.88 9.90 5.55
C ASN A 238 4.72 9.60 4.07
N LEU A 239 4.60 8.31 3.73
CA LEU A 239 4.34 7.87 2.37
C LEU A 239 3.05 7.07 2.33
N ARG A 240 2.04 7.59 1.63
CA ARG A 240 0.69 6.98 1.55
C ARG A 240 0.67 5.65 0.84
N THR A 241 1.45 5.53 -0.23
CA THR A 241 1.51 4.34 -1.10
C THR A 241 2.78 4.32 -1.95
N PHE A 242 3.27 3.13 -2.30
CA PHE A 242 4.31 2.93 -3.32
C PHE A 242 3.71 2.68 -4.72
N ILE A 243 2.38 2.63 -4.89
CA ILE A 243 1.76 2.24 -6.18
C ILE A 243 1.88 3.33 -7.25
N ILE A 244 2.00 4.59 -6.83
CA ILE A 244 2.04 5.76 -7.72
C ILE A 244 3.49 6.03 -8.12
N ALA A 245 3.78 6.00 -9.41
CA ALA A 245 5.15 6.08 -9.93
C ALA A 245 5.86 7.40 -9.55
N ASP A 246 5.12 8.51 -9.51
CA ASP A 246 5.67 9.83 -9.16
C ASP A 246 6.19 9.93 -7.71
N ALA A 247 5.80 8.99 -6.83
CA ALA A 247 6.37 8.90 -5.48
C ALA A 247 7.90 8.87 -5.49
N ALA A 248 8.52 8.25 -6.51
CA ALA A 248 9.98 8.23 -6.66
C ALA A 248 10.56 9.65 -6.84
N THR A 249 9.90 10.52 -7.61
CA THR A 249 10.31 11.92 -7.79
C THR A 249 10.16 12.70 -6.48
N GLN A 250 9.01 12.57 -5.83
CA GLN A 250 8.71 13.28 -4.59
C GLN A 250 9.64 12.85 -3.44
N LEU A 251 9.96 11.54 -3.35
CA LEU A 251 10.95 11.04 -2.39
C LEU A 251 12.34 11.63 -2.66
N ARG A 252 12.80 11.71 -3.93
CA ARG A 252 14.08 12.37 -4.24
C ARG A 252 14.11 13.82 -3.76
N GLN A 253 13.01 14.56 -3.93
CA GLN A 253 12.89 15.94 -3.44
C GLN A 253 12.94 15.98 -1.91
N ALA A 254 12.18 15.12 -1.24
CA ALA A 254 12.14 15.07 0.22
C ALA A 254 13.50 14.74 0.83
N TYR A 255 14.18 13.71 0.32
CA TYR A 255 15.54 13.36 0.75
C TYR A 255 16.56 14.45 0.42
N GLY A 256 16.37 15.23 -0.64
CA GLY A 256 17.20 16.40 -0.92
C GLY A 256 17.10 17.47 0.17
N GLN A 257 15.90 17.71 0.69
CA GLN A 257 15.68 18.63 1.82
C GLN A 257 16.31 18.09 3.11
N LEU A 258 16.19 16.80 3.37
CA LEU A 258 16.81 16.15 4.53
C LEU A 258 18.35 16.21 4.45
N ALA A 259 18.92 15.90 3.28
CA ALA A 259 20.36 15.94 3.03
C ALA A 259 20.92 17.36 3.22
N ALA A 260 20.22 18.38 2.73
CA ALA A 260 20.61 19.78 2.88
C ALA A 260 20.68 20.24 4.36
N GLN A 261 19.93 19.58 5.25
CA GLN A 261 19.96 19.83 6.70
C GLN A 261 20.85 18.85 7.47
N GLY A 262 21.55 17.94 6.80
CA GLY A 262 22.41 16.95 7.43
C GLY A 262 21.65 15.93 8.30
N ILE A 263 20.37 15.71 8.00
CA ILE A 263 19.52 14.79 8.77
C ILE A 263 19.94 13.34 8.50
N THR A 264 20.11 12.58 9.57
CA THR A 264 20.47 11.15 9.53
C THR A 264 19.62 10.28 10.44
N GLU A 265 18.65 10.86 11.16
CA GLU A 265 17.67 10.11 11.93
C GLU A 265 16.29 10.32 11.36
N LEU A 266 15.60 9.20 11.12
CA LEU A 266 14.36 9.19 10.37
C LEU A 266 13.23 8.54 11.15
N ILE A 267 12.05 9.12 11.01
CA ILE A 267 10.76 8.46 11.20
C ILE A 267 10.19 8.23 9.80
N ILE A 268 9.97 6.97 9.44
CA ILE A 268 9.33 6.58 8.17
C ILE A 268 7.96 6.02 8.53
N ASP A 269 6.91 6.78 8.20
CA ASP A 269 5.53 6.46 8.53
C ASP A 269 4.83 5.81 7.34
N LEU A 270 4.66 4.49 7.46
CA LEU A 270 4.03 3.62 6.46
C LEU A 270 2.76 2.98 7.02
N ARG A 271 2.19 3.57 8.07
CA ARG A 271 1.14 2.96 8.89
C ARG A 271 -0.09 2.52 8.09
N TYR A 272 -0.36 3.15 6.94
CA TYR A 272 -1.48 2.81 6.04
C TYR A 272 -1.03 2.39 4.63
N ASN A 273 0.26 2.15 4.43
CA ASN A 273 0.82 1.92 3.11
C ASN A 273 0.84 0.43 2.76
N GLY A 274 -0.10 -0.01 1.92
CA GLY A 274 -0.24 -1.40 1.43
C GLY A 274 0.89 -1.87 0.49
N GLY A 275 1.86 -1.00 0.20
CA GLY A 275 2.95 -1.25 -0.71
C GLY A 275 2.67 -0.66 -2.10
N GLY A 276 3.03 -1.40 -3.14
CA GLY A 276 2.93 -0.97 -4.53
C GLY A 276 4.18 -1.34 -5.32
N LEU A 277 4.70 -0.40 -6.11
CA LEU A 277 5.80 -0.65 -7.04
C LEU A 277 7.13 -0.91 -6.32
N VAL A 278 7.76 -2.04 -6.61
CA VAL A 278 9.12 -2.37 -6.14
C VAL A 278 10.14 -1.32 -6.60
N SER A 279 9.95 -0.70 -7.78
CA SER A 279 10.83 0.36 -8.28
C SER A 279 10.84 1.63 -7.42
N VAL A 280 9.72 1.97 -6.78
CA VAL A 280 9.65 3.10 -5.84
C VAL A 280 10.34 2.72 -4.52
N ALA A 281 10.15 1.48 -4.04
CA ALA A 281 10.88 0.96 -2.87
C ALA A 281 12.40 0.91 -3.09
N ASP A 282 12.84 0.50 -4.28
CA ASP A 282 14.23 0.54 -4.71
C ASP A 282 14.79 1.96 -4.70
N THR A 283 14.04 2.94 -5.23
CA THR A 283 14.43 4.36 -5.19
C THR A 283 14.59 4.83 -3.75
N MET A 284 13.64 4.48 -2.86
CA MET A 284 13.72 4.84 -1.45
C MET A 284 14.92 4.17 -0.75
N GLY A 285 15.23 2.92 -1.09
CA GLY A 285 16.42 2.22 -0.63
C GLY A 285 17.71 2.94 -1.06
N ASP A 286 17.82 3.30 -2.34
CA ASP A 286 18.97 4.04 -2.88
C ASP A 286 19.16 5.40 -2.18
N LEU A 287 18.06 6.10 -1.88
CA LEU A 287 18.07 7.36 -1.14
C LEU A 287 18.52 7.23 0.33
N MET A 288 18.41 6.04 0.92
CA MET A 288 19.00 5.70 2.23
C MET A 288 20.38 5.02 2.11
N GLY A 289 20.85 4.84 0.87
CA GLY A 289 21.99 4.02 0.50
C GLY A 289 23.33 4.75 0.40
N ALA A 290 23.46 5.99 0.93
CA ALA A 290 24.72 6.71 0.82
C ALA A 290 25.88 5.90 1.43
N GLY A 291 26.97 5.77 0.67
CA GLY A 291 28.13 4.93 1.04
C GLY A 291 27.93 3.42 0.85
N ARG A 292 26.79 2.96 0.30
CA ARG A 292 26.45 1.54 0.12
C ARG A 292 26.32 1.09 -1.32
N VAL A 293 26.61 1.96 -2.30
CA VAL A 293 26.53 1.63 -3.73
C VAL A 293 27.27 0.33 -4.04
N GLY A 294 26.60 -0.57 -4.76
CA GLY A 294 27.13 -1.90 -5.11
C GLY A 294 26.90 -2.99 -4.06
N GLN A 295 26.50 -2.65 -2.83
CA GLN A 295 26.04 -3.65 -1.84
C GLN A 295 24.62 -4.12 -2.18
N ILE A 296 24.25 -5.34 -1.77
CA ILE A 296 22.94 -5.94 -2.09
C ILE A 296 21.82 -5.22 -1.34
N TRP A 297 20.91 -4.57 -2.05
CA TRP A 297 19.69 -4.04 -1.46
C TRP A 297 18.69 -5.16 -1.16
N SER A 298 18.36 -5.95 -2.18
CA SER A 298 17.36 -7.01 -2.12
C SER A 298 17.62 -8.08 -3.18
N ARG A 299 16.96 -9.22 -3.06
CA ARG A 299 16.87 -10.23 -4.11
C ARG A 299 15.43 -10.64 -4.36
N THR A 300 15.11 -10.82 -5.63
CA THR A 300 13.85 -11.40 -6.10
C THR A 300 14.07 -12.88 -6.36
N VAL A 301 13.29 -13.72 -5.67
CA VAL A 301 13.36 -15.18 -5.77
C VAL A 301 12.05 -15.71 -6.31
N LEU A 302 12.09 -16.32 -7.50
CA LEU A 302 10.95 -16.96 -8.14
C LEU A 302 10.90 -18.45 -7.81
N ARG A 303 9.81 -19.11 -8.21
CA ARG A 303 9.67 -20.57 -8.12
C ARG A 303 10.82 -21.30 -8.85
N PRO A 304 11.15 -22.56 -8.47
CA PRO A 304 12.33 -23.27 -9.00
C PRO A 304 12.44 -23.32 -10.54
N SER A 305 11.33 -23.54 -11.25
CA SER A 305 11.29 -23.57 -12.72
C SER A 305 11.55 -22.21 -13.40
N LYS A 306 11.52 -21.12 -12.62
CA LYS A 306 11.77 -19.73 -13.05
C LYS A 306 13.03 -19.15 -12.42
N SER A 307 13.85 -19.96 -11.75
CA SER A 307 15.06 -19.53 -11.03
C SER A 307 16.09 -18.79 -11.89
N SER A 308 16.12 -19.03 -13.21
CA SER A 308 16.97 -18.27 -14.14
C SER A 308 16.59 -16.79 -14.28
N GLN A 309 15.41 -16.41 -13.78
CA GLN A 309 14.89 -15.04 -13.75
C GLN A 309 15.01 -14.42 -12.36
N ASN A 310 15.68 -15.08 -11.41
CA ASN A 310 15.98 -14.46 -10.12
C ASN A 310 16.87 -13.23 -10.33
N GLU A 311 16.60 -12.17 -9.56
CA GLU A 311 17.31 -10.91 -9.69
C GLU A 311 17.98 -10.53 -8.37
N THR A 312 19.19 -10.00 -8.45
CA THR A 312 19.85 -9.35 -7.31
C THR A 312 19.91 -7.86 -7.59
N ARG A 313 19.29 -7.07 -6.71
CA ARG A 313 19.33 -5.61 -6.77
C ARG A 313 20.39 -5.12 -5.80
N THR A 314 21.33 -4.33 -6.29
CA THR A 314 22.32 -3.63 -5.44
C THR A 314 21.94 -2.16 -5.29
N PHE A 315 22.31 -1.50 -4.20
CA PHE A 315 22.13 -0.05 -4.07
C PHE A 315 22.79 0.69 -5.24
N ARG A 316 22.05 1.65 -5.80
CA ARG A 316 22.51 2.54 -6.86
C ARG A 316 22.76 3.93 -6.29
N SER A 317 23.49 4.74 -7.06
CA SER A 317 23.78 6.12 -6.68
C SER A 317 22.54 6.99 -6.89
N GLU A 318 22.17 7.75 -5.86
CA GLU A 318 21.18 8.83 -5.91
C GLU A 318 21.82 10.12 -5.42
N ALA A 319 21.56 11.25 -6.09
CA ALA A 319 22.21 12.53 -5.78
C ALA A 319 21.88 13.03 -4.37
N ASN A 320 20.67 12.73 -3.89
CA ASN A 320 20.15 13.17 -2.60
C ASN A 320 20.22 12.07 -1.54
N ALA A 321 21.06 11.05 -1.75
CA ALA A 321 21.16 9.95 -0.81
C ALA A 321 21.74 10.42 0.54
N ILE A 322 21.13 9.95 1.63
CA ILE A 322 21.65 10.10 3.00
C ILE A 322 22.08 8.74 3.54
N ALA A 323 22.82 8.75 4.65
CA ALA A 323 23.19 7.54 5.39
C ALA A 323 22.48 7.57 6.76
N PRO A 324 21.27 7.00 6.88
CA PRO A 324 20.57 6.99 8.15
C PRO A 324 21.36 6.20 9.20
N THR A 325 21.44 6.75 10.40
CA THR A 325 22.08 6.12 11.56
C THR A 325 21.05 5.44 12.47
N ARG A 326 19.82 5.95 12.50
CA ARG A 326 18.66 5.35 13.16
C ARG A 326 17.40 5.58 12.34
N ILE A 327 16.50 4.59 12.33
CA ILE A 327 15.22 4.67 11.64
C ILE A 327 14.12 4.05 12.51
N ALA A 328 13.07 4.81 12.76
CA ALA A 328 11.83 4.32 13.32
C ALA A 328 10.79 4.15 12.20
N PHE A 329 10.41 2.91 11.90
CA PHE A 329 9.33 2.62 10.95
C PHE A 329 8.00 2.56 11.70
N ILE A 330 7.06 3.46 11.41
CA ILE A 330 5.69 3.37 11.94
C ILE A 330 4.86 2.49 11.00
N ALA A 331 4.25 1.44 11.55
CA ALA A 331 3.50 0.44 10.79
C ALA A 331 2.23 -0.02 11.52
N THR A 332 1.30 -0.61 10.75
CA THR A 332 0.13 -1.35 11.27
C THR A 332 -0.15 -2.58 10.43
N GLY A 333 -1.24 -3.31 10.71
CA GLY A 333 -1.70 -4.42 9.89
C GLY A 333 -2.02 -4.06 8.42
N ALA A 334 -2.09 -2.76 8.09
CA ALA A 334 -2.23 -2.26 6.71
C ALA A 334 -0.88 -2.05 5.98
N THR A 335 0.25 -2.13 6.69
CA THR A 335 1.58 -1.98 6.10
C THR A 335 2.03 -3.29 5.45
N ALA A 336 2.22 -3.30 4.12
CA ALA A 336 2.48 -4.53 3.36
C ALA A 336 3.49 -4.37 2.22
N SER A 337 4.00 -5.50 1.71
CA SER A 337 4.69 -5.60 0.42
C SER A 337 5.90 -4.66 0.30
N ALA A 338 5.96 -3.76 -0.67
CA ALA A 338 7.01 -2.76 -0.86
C ALA A 338 7.36 -1.97 0.42
N SER A 339 6.38 -1.68 1.27
CA SER A 339 6.60 -1.07 2.59
C SER A 339 7.43 -1.97 3.51
N GLU A 340 7.12 -3.26 3.52
CA GLU A 340 7.86 -4.26 4.31
C GLU A 340 9.22 -4.58 3.70
N LEU A 341 9.36 -4.52 2.37
CA LEU A 341 10.63 -4.64 1.66
C LEU A 341 11.61 -3.57 2.10
N VAL A 342 11.22 -2.29 2.08
CA VAL A 342 12.10 -1.18 2.50
C VAL A 342 12.56 -1.38 3.95
N ALA A 343 11.63 -1.69 4.84
CA ALA A 343 11.89 -1.96 6.25
C ALA A 343 12.85 -3.15 6.45
N ASN A 344 12.57 -4.30 5.81
CA ASN A 344 13.36 -5.52 5.92
C ASN A 344 14.76 -5.40 5.31
N SER A 345 14.88 -4.71 4.18
CA SER A 345 16.15 -4.53 3.47
C SER A 345 17.13 -3.62 4.19
N MET A 346 16.65 -2.74 5.07
CA MET A 346 17.53 -1.90 5.92
C MET A 346 18.07 -2.64 7.16
N ILE A 347 17.50 -3.78 7.55
CA ILE A 347 17.91 -4.54 8.74
C ILE A 347 19.42 -4.84 8.76
N PRO A 348 20.03 -5.40 7.69
CA PRO A 348 21.47 -5.70 7.68
C PRO A 348 22.38 -4.47 7.77
N TYR A 349 21.85 -3.26 7.52
CA TYR A 349 22.64 -2.04 7.35
C TYR A 349 22.58 -1.07 8.52
N VAL A 350 21.50 -1.11 9.29
CA VAL A 350 21.28 -0.22 10.45
C VAL A 350 21.25 -0.99 11.76
N GLY A 351 20.90 -2.29 11.72
CA GLY A 351 20.91 -3.16 12.91
C GLY A 351 20.08 -2.58 14.07
N ASN A 352 20.68 -2.52 15.25
CA ASN A 352 20.01 -2.03 16.48
C ASN A 352 19.54 -0.56 16.42
N GLY A 353 19.91 0.20 15.39
CA GLY A 353 19.36 1.53 15.11
C GLY A 353 17.95 1.51 14.49
N LEU A 354 17.36 0.34 14.25
CA LEU A 354 15.99 0.19 13.73
C LEU A 354 14.97 -0.14 14.81
N ALA A 355 13.79 0.46 14.70
CA ALA A 355 12.60 0.03 15.43
C ALA A 355 11.37 -0.04 14.54
N LEU A 356 10.54 -1.06 14.79
CA LEU A 356 9.16 -1.11 14.32
C LEU A 356 8.26 -0.50 15.39
N ILE A 357 7.54 0.56 15.06
CA ILE A 357 6.67 1.33 15.96
C ILE A 357 5.22 1.13 15.53
N GLY A 358 4.30 1.02 16.49
CA GLY A 358 2.86 0.89 16.22
C GLY A 358 2.37 -0.52 16.44
N ALA A 359 1.99 -1.22 15.37
CA ALA A 359 1.55 -2.61 15.39
C ALA A 359 2.34 -3.46 14.39
N ASN A 360 2.09 -4.78 14.40
CA ASN A 360 2.75 -5.68 13.47
C ASN A 360 2.24 -5.41 12.03
N THR A 361 3.09 -5.66 11.04
CA THR A 361 2.76 -5.47 9.63
C THR A 361 1.88 -6.60 9.10
N THR A 362 1.39 -6.48 7.87
CA THR A 362 0.60 -7.52 7.24
C THR A 362 1.37 -8.85 7.24
N GLY A 363 2.64 -8.88 6.83
CA GLY A 363 3.43 -10.09 6.62
C GLY A 363 3.36 -10.60 5.18
N LYS A 364 3.65 -9.73 4.22
CA LYS A 364 3.64 -10.01 2.77
C LYS A 364 5.06 -9.83 2.19
N PRO A 365 5.97 -10.80 2.39
CA PRO A 365 7.32 -10.79 1.81
C PRO A 365 7.34 -11.14 0.31
N VAL A 366 6.17 -11.16 -0.34
CA VAL A 366 5.97 -11.62 -1.72
C VAL A 366 5.44 -10.49 -2.57
N GLY A 367 5.76 -10.52 -3.86
CA GLY A 367 5.25 -9.59 -4.85
C GLY A 367 4.57 -10.30 -6.01
N GLN A 368 3.95 -9.48 -6.87
CA GLN A 368 3.15 -9.96 -7.97
C GLN A 368 3.66 -9.46 -9.31
N PHE A 369 3.56 -10.33 -10.32
CA PHE A 369 3.54 -9.90 -11.72
C PHE A 369 2.09 -9.73 -12.18
N GLY A 370 1.88 -8.79 -13.11
CA GLY A 370 0.61 -8.58 -13.79
C GLY A 370 0.59 -9.29 -15.14
N PHE A 371 -0.48 -10.03 -15.41
CA PHE A 371 -0.69 -10.74 -16.67
C PHE A 371 -1.98 -10.25 -17.32
N ASP A 372 -1.88 -9.76 -18.55
CA ASP A 372 -2.95 -9.03 -19.20
C ASP A 372 -3.71 -9.90 -20.21
N LEU A 373 -5.02 -9.95 -20.05
CA LEU A 373 -5.97 -10.33 -21.08
C LEU A 373 -6.60 -9.03 -21.63
N ALA A 374 -5.82 -8.33 -22.46
CA ALA A 374 -6.14 -6.98 -22.92
C ALA A 374 -7.52 -6.85 -23.61
N ALA A 375 -7.96 -7.89 -24.32
CA ALA A 375 -9.27 -7.90 -24.99
C ALA A 375 -10.45 -7.73 -24.01
N CYS A 376 -10.24 -7.97 -22.71
CA CYS A 376 -11.25 -7.94 -21.67
C CYS A 376 -11.00 -6.88 -20.59
N ASP A 377 -10.02 -5.98 -20.81
CA ASP A 377 -9.53 -5.05 -19.79
C ASP A 377 -9.22 -5.75 -18.46
N LEU A 378 -8.65 -6.95 -18.52
CA LEU A 378 -8.41 -7.79 -17.35
C LEU A 378 -6.91 -7.96 -17.11
N ARG A 379 -6.47 -7.68 -15.89
CA ARG A 379 -5.16 -8.02 -15.35
C ARG A 379 -5.30 -9.01 -14.22
N VAL A 380 -4.56 -10.12 -14.28
CA VAL A 380 -4.38 -11.05 -13.15
C VAL A 380 -3.06 -10.70 -12.47
N ARG A 381 -3.13 -10.24 -11.22
CA ARG A 381 -1.97 -10.07 -10.33
C ARG A 381 -1.77 -11.38 -9.58
N ALA A 382 -0.76 -12.15 -9.98
CA ALA A 382 -0.43 -13.43 -9.33
C ALA A 382 0.80 -13.26 -8.44
N VAL A 383 0.81 -13.88 -7.25
CA VAL A 383 2.03 -13.97 -6.44
C VAL A 383 3.07 -14.83 -7.17
N THR A 384 4.14 -14.21 -7.65
CA THR A 384 5.15 -14.85 -8.53
C THR A 384 6.55 -14.90 -7.94
N PHE A 385 6.86 -14.03 -6.98
CA PHE A 385 8.18 -13.94 -6.37
C PHE A 385 8.13 -13.59 -4.89
N GLN A 386 9.17 -14.00 -4.17
CA GLN A 386 9.49 -13.55 -2.83
C GLN A 386 10.64 -12.55 -2.89
N THR A 387 10.67 -11.60 -1.96
CA THR A 387 11.81 -10.72 -1.75
C THR A 387 12.56 -11.07 -0.48
N VAL A 388 13.89 -11.09 -0.55
CA VAL A 388 14.78 -11.27 0.60
C VAL A 388 15.79 -10.13 0.70
N ASN A 389 16.25 -9.81 1.91
CA ASN A 389 17.28 -8.79 2.12
C ASN A 389 18.70 -9.32 1.82
N ALA A 390 19.73 -8.50 2.05
CA ALA A 390 21.13 -8.87 1.83
C ALA A 390 21.60 -10.13 2.58
N ALA A 391 20.92 -10.48 3.69
CA ALA A 391 21.18 -11.66 4.51
C ALA A 391 20.26 -12.86 4.17
N ASP A 392 19.59 -12.81 3.00
CA ASP A 392 18.65 -13.83 2.52
C ASP A 392 17.44 -14.04 3.46
N GLN A 393 17.06 -13.00 4.22
CA GLN A 393 15.89 -13.04 5.10
C GLN A 393 14.65 -12.48 4.40
N GLY A 394 13.60 -13.31 4.33
CA GLY A 394 12.27 -12.92 3.82
C GLY A 394 11.12 -13.77 4.36
N GLU A 395 11.34 -14.59 5.39
CA GLU A 395 10.31 -15.49 5.95
C GLU A 395 9.45 -14.81 7.03
N TYR A 396 9.06 -13.54 6.82
CA TYR A 396 8.22 -12.77 7.75
C TYR A 396 6.72 -12.83 7.39
N PHE A 397 6.20 -13.99 6.98
CA PHE A 397 4.78 -14.17 6.65
C PHE A 397 3.81 -13.90 7.82
N THR A 398 4.33 -13.76 9.04
CA THR A 398 3.61 -13.37 10.26
C THR A 398 3.80 -11.89 10.61
N GLY A 399 4.45 -11.10 9.75
CA GLY A 399 4.76 -9.69 9.96
C GLY A 399 6.19 -9.42 10.46
N LEU A 400 6.64 -8.18 10.29
CA LEU A 400 8.01 -7.74 10.52
C LEU A 400 8.42 -7.71 12.00
N ALA A 401 7.48 -7.68 12.94
CA ALA A 401 7.80 -7.63 14.37
C ALA A 401 8.71 -8.78 14.83
N SER A 402 8.63 -9.95 14.17
CA SER A 402 9.43 -11.13 14.51
C SER A 402 10.90 -11.05 14.07
N VAL A 403 11.23 -10.18 13.11
CA VAL A 403 12.58 -10.04 12.52
C VAL A 403 13.25 -8.71 12.84
N PHE A 404 12.51 -7.76 13.41
CA PHE A 404 13.03 -6.46 13.80
C PHE A 404 13.84 -6.52 15.10
N PRO A 405 14.98 -5.81 15.20
CA PRO A 405 15.82 -5.81 16.40
C PRO A 405 15.16 -5.09 17.59
N ASN A 406 14.30 -4.11 17.33
CA ASN A 406 13.49 -3.44 18.33
C ASN A 406 12.04 -3.32 17.86
N THR A 407 11.09 -3.53 18.77
CA THR A 407 9.66 -3.30 18.51
C THR A 407 9.06 -2.49 19.66
N CYS A 408 8.36 -1.41 19.34
CA CYS A 408 7.63 -0.60 20.31
C CYS A 408 6.15 -0.54 19.91
N ARG A 409 5.27 -1.11 20.73
CA ARG A 409 3.82 -0.97 20.53
C ARG A 409 3.41 0.48 20.76
N ALA A 410 2.66 1.04 19.82
CA ALA A 410 2.12 2.39 19.91
C ALA A 410 0.71 2.45 19.31
N ARG A 411 -0.11 3.32 19.86
CA ARG A 411 -1.46 3.58 19.34
C ARG A 411 -1.37 4.42 18.06
N ASP A 412 -2.27 4.14 17.13
CA ASP A 412 -2.65 5.10 16.09
C ASP A 412 -3.62 6.14 16.67
N ASP A 413 -3.08 7.28 17.12
CA ASP A 413 -3.84 8.33 17.79
C ASP A 413 -4.48 9.28 16.76
N ILE A 414 -5.66 8.89 16.28
CA ILE A 414 -6.44 9.68 15.31
C ILE A 414 -7.00 10.99 15.88
N SER A 415 -6.82 11.29 17.18
CA SER A 415 -7.20 12.59 17.74
C SER A 415 -6.18 13.69 17.42
N ARG A 416 -5.03 13.32 16.86
CA ARG A 416 -3.95 14.21 16.45
C ARG A 416 -3.65 14.04 14.96
N PRO A 417 -3.20 15.12 14.29
CA PRO A 417 -2.77 15.02 12.90
C PRO A 417 -1.51 14.16 12.78
N LEU A 418 -1.30 13.58 11.59
CA LEU A 418 -0.03 12.97 11.24
C LEU A 418 1.05 14.06 11.23
N GLY A 419 2.26 13.70 11.66
CA GLY A 419 3.36 14.65 11.84
C GLY A 419 3.40 15.39 13.17
N ASP A 420 2.34 15.33 14.00
CA ASP A 420 2.37 15.92 15.36
C ASP A 420 3.32 15.13 16.27
N PRO A 421 4.37 15.75 16.85
CA PRO A 421 5.28 15.09 17.78
C PRO A 421 4.59 14.46 19.01
N ALA A 422 3.38 14.89 19.35
CA ALA A 422 2.60 14.34 20.45
C ALA A 422 1.61 13.24 20.01
N GLU A 423 1.49 12.93 18.71
CA GLU A 423 0.78 11.74 18.24
C GLU A 423 1.47 10.49 18.76
N ALA A 424 0.72 9.50 19.26
CA ALA A 424 1.28 8.43 20.08
C ALA A 424 2.38 7.60 19.38
N SER A 425 2.23 7.29 18.09
CA SER A 425 3.26 6.56 17.33
C SER A 425 4.48 7.42 17.03
N ILE A 426 4.29 8.69 16.69
CA ILE A 426 5.40 9.63 16.46
C ILE A 426 6.17 9.91 17.76
N ALA A 427 5.48 10.16 18.86
CA ALA A 427 6.10 10.34 20.17
C ALA A 427 6.93 9.11 20.58
N THR A 428 6.41 7.90 20.33
CA THR A 428 7.13 6.65 20.62
C THR A 428 8.35 6.47 19.71
N ALA A 429 8.25 6.88 18.44
CA ALA A 429 9.36 6.88 17.51
C ALA A 429 10.47 7.87 17.95
N LEU A 430 10.10 9.09 18.36
CA LEU A 430 11.04 10.07 18.92
C LEU A 430 11.69 9.55 20.20
N ASP A 431 10.93 8.89 21.09
CA ASP A 431 11.47 8.26 22.30
C ASP A 431 12.56 7.23 21.95
N PHE A 432 12.34 6.37 20.96
CA PHE A 432 13.33 5.41 20.47
C PHE A 432 14.57 6.09 19.87
N LEU A 433 14.39 7.09 19.02
CA LEU A 433 15.49 7.83 18.37
C LEU A 433 16.35 8.58 19.41
N ALA A 434 15.75 9.05 20.50
CA ALA A 434 16.43 9.61 21.67
C ALA A 434 17.15 8.55 22.55
N GLY A 435 17.04 7.26 22.22
CA GLY A 435 17.70 6.17 22.94
C GLY A 435 16.93 5.64 24.16
N ARG A 436 15.65 5.99 24.31
CA ARG A 436 14.79 5.42 25.36
C ARG A 436 14.31 4.03 24.96
N SER A 437 14.15 3.14 25.94
CA SER A 437 13.68 1.77 25.71
C SER A 437 12.19 1.72 25.34
N CYS A 438 11.80 0.78 24.48
CA CYS A 438 10.40 0.50 24.19
C CYS A 438 9.68 0.04 25.47
N ALA A 439 8.59 0.72 25.85
CA ALA A 439 7.82 0.36 27.05
C ALA A 439 7.03 -0.96 26.90
N ALA A 440 6.62 -1.31 25.68
CA ALA A 440 5.90 -2.54 25.37
C ALA A 440 6.32 -3.08 23.99
N PRO A 441 6.68 -4.37 23.87
CA PRO A 441 6.96 -4.98 22.57
C PRO A 441 5.67 -5.23 21.77
N ILE A 442 5.82 -5.40 20.46
CA ILE A 442 4.71 -5.80 19.59
C ILE A 442 4.56 -7.33 19.69
N THR A 443 3.49 -7.83 20.32
CA THR A 443 3.20 -9.27 20.46
C THR A 443 1.83 -9.63 19.90
N GLY A 444 1.70 -10.81 19.25
CA GLY A 444 0.46 -11.32 18.66
C GLY A 444 -0.52 -11.97 19.66
N GLY A 445 -0.76 -11.36 20.82
CA GLY A 445 -1.64 -11.89 21.87
C GLY A 445 -1.69 -11.01 23.12
N THR A 446 -2.58 -11.33 24.07
CA THR A 446 -2.76 -10.60 25.35
C THR A 446 -1.44 -10.49 26.11
N ILE A 447 -0.99 -9.26 26.34
CA ILE A 447 0.29 -8.99 27.00
C ILE A 447 0.13 -9.18 28.51
N ASN A 448 0.76 -10.22 29.07
CA ASN A 448 1.10 -10.23 30.50
C ASN A 448 2.32 -9.34 30.68
N ILE A 449 2.10 -8.04 30.91
CA ILE A 449 3.19 -7.11 31.21
C ILE A 449 3.63 -7.34 32.64
N ALA A 450 4.80 -7.95 32.81
CA ALA A 450 5.46 -8.01 34.10
C ALA A 450 5.99 -6.61 34.48
N GLY A 451 5.28 -5.92 35.38
CA GLY A 451 5.78 -4.80 36.18
C GLY A 451 5.92 -3.44 35.47
N GLY A 452 5.21 -2.43 35.98
CA GLY A 452 5.68 -1.04 35.96
C GLY A 452 5.28 -0.13 34.79
N VAL A 453 4.40 -0.53 33.87
CA VAL A 453 3.91 0.39 32.82
C VAL A 453 2.87 1.34 33.41
N ASP A 454 3.20 2.62 33.49
CA ASP A 454 2.28 3.63 34.03
C ASP A 454 1.07 3.86 33.09
N GLN A 455 0.03 4.52 33.60
CA GLN A 455 -1.21 4.75 32.84
C GLN A 455 -0.98 5.54 31.55
N SER A 456 0.00 6.46 31.53
CA SER A 456 0.34 7.23 30.35
C SER A 456 1.00 6.36 29.27
N GLN A 457 1.86 5.43 29.67
CA GLN A 457 2.51 4.48 28.78
C GLN A 457 1.52 3.44 28.23
N ARG A 458 0.54 2.98 29.03
CA ARG A 458 -0.54 2.11 28.56
C ARG A 458 -1.45 2.81 27.55
N SER A 459 -1.76 4.08 27.82
CA SER A 459 -2.54 4.93 26.92
C SER A 459 -1.81 5.16 25.58
N ARG A 460 -0.51 5.50 25.63
CA ARG A 460 0.34 5.64 24.43
C ARG A 460 0.46 4.34 23.64
N ALA A 461 0.61 3.21 24.33
CA ALA A 461 0.68 1.90 23.70
C ALA A 461 -0.68 1.41 23.16
N GLY A 462 -1.79 2.07 23.52
CA GLY A 462 -3.14 1.66 23.12
C GLY A 462 -3.50 0.25 23.59
N LEU A 463 -3.03 -0.15 24.78
CA LEU A 463 -3.27 -1.52 25.31
C LEU A 463 -4.73 -1.77 25.66
N ASP A 464 -5.49 -0.71 25.90
CA ASP A 464 -6.87 -0.77 26.38
C ASP A 464 -7.87 -0.32 25.29
N LEU A 465 -7.44 -0.23 24.03
CA LEU A 465 -8.29 0.24 22.92
C LEU A 465 -8.44 -0.84 21.84
N PRO A 466 -9.63 -0.96 21.23
CA PRO A 466 -9.85 -1.87 20.11
C PRO A 466 -8.98 -1.47 18.92
N GLU A 467 -8.49 -2.48 18.21
CA GLU A 467 -7.75 -2.27 16.97
C GLU A 467 -8.72 -1.81 15.87
N ARG A 468 -8.30 -0.80 15.10
CA ARG A 468 -9.06 -0.36 13.93
C ARG A 468 -8.58 -1.09 12.70
N VAL A 469 -9.50 -1.59 11.89
CA VAL A 469 -9.20 -2.30 10.65
C VAL A 469 -9.59 -1.42 9.47
N MET A 470 -8.69 -1.28 8.49
CA MET A 470 -8.97 -0.51 7.27
C MET A 470 -10.22 -1.06 6.57
N VAL A 471 -11.09 -0.16 6.11
CA VAL A 471 -12.31 -0.55 5.39
C VAL A 471 -11.91 -1.18 4.06
N GLN A 472 -12.36 -2.41 3.80
CA GLN A 472 -12.15 -3.10 2.53
C GLN A 472 -13.49 -3.59 1.98
N PRO A 473 -13.88 -3.24 0.75
CA PRO A 473 -15.06 -3.81 0.11
C PRO A 473 -14.82 -5.27 -0.29
N ASP A 474 -15.88 -6.06 -0.32
CA ASP A 474 -15.83 -7.46 -0.80
C ASP A 474 -15.37 -7.57 -2.26
N GLN A 475 -15.61 -6.53 -3.07
CA GLN A 475 -15.18 -6.42 -4.47
C GLN A 475 -14.49 -5.05 -4.69
N PRO A 476 -13.19 -4.93 -4.35
CA PRO A 476 -12.45 -3.69 -4.52
C PRO A 476 -12.15 -3.39 -6.00
N ASN A 477 -12.12 -2.11 -6.36
CA ASN A 477 -11.47 -1.67 -7.60
C ASN A 477 -9.93 -1.67 -7.45
N ALA A 478 -9.20 -1.37 -8.53
CA ALA A 478 -7.73 -1.34 -8.51
C ALA A 478 -7.16 -0.50 -7.35
N ALA A 479 -7.70 0.70 -7.14
CA ALA A 479 -7.23 1.61 -6.10
C ALA A 479 -7.53 1.10 -4.69
N GLN A 480 -8.69 0.50 -4.46
CA GLN A 480 -9.06 -0.06 -3.16
C GLN A 480 -8.29 -1.34 -2.82
N PHE A 481 -7.82 -2.11 -3.80
CA PHE A 481 -6.91 -3.23 -3.56
C PHE A 481 -5.52 -2.75 -3.09
N GLU A 482 -4.97 -1.75 -3.76
CA GLU A 482 -3.60 -1.29 -3.52
C GLU A 482 -3.48 -0.27 -2.37
N ILE A 483 -4.58 0.42 -2.05
CA ILE A 483 -4.64 1.47 -1.02
C ILE A 483 -5.72 1.10 0.01
N PRO A 484 -5.33 0.45 1.12
CA PRO A 484 -6.27 0.01 2.16
C PRO A 484 -7.09 1.18 2.72
N GLY A 485 -8.41 1.01 2.79
CA GLY A 485 -9.32 2.00 3.37
C GLY A 485 -9.83 3.08 2.41
N LEU A 486 -9.48 3.07 1.13
CA LEU A 486 -9.80 4.16 0.19
C LEU A 486 -11.28 4.24 -0.22
N PHE A 487 -11.91 5.43 -0.08
CA PHE A 487 -13.32 5.68 -0.44
C PHE A 487 -13.61 7.04 -1.07
#